data_AF-A0A937ZX98-F1
#
_entry.id   AF-A0A937ZX98-F1
#
_cell.length_a   1.000
_cell.length_b   1.000
_cell.length_c   1.000
_cell.angle_alpha   90.00
_cell.angle_beta   90.00
_cell.angle_gamma   90.00
#
_symmetry.space_group_name_H-M   'P 1'
#
loop_
_entity.id
_entity.type
_entity.pdbx_description
1 polymer ?
#
loop_
_entity_poly.entity_id
_entity_poly.type
_entity_poly.pdbx_seq_one_letter_code
_entity_poly.pdbx_strand_id
1 'polypeptide(L)'
;MATATDRLASLRGSLAAAGVDGFVVPHTDEHQNEYLPARAERLAWLTGFTGSAGAAVVLAARAAVFADGRYTLQVRREVDPALWEICHLVEQPLADWLATAAKPGMRIGYDPWLHTPSGLERLAEGCRKAGASLVALATNPVDIVWAGQPTAPVTPAKPHDLAYAGRAGADKRADIAGRLAADGLDAAIVTQPDSIAWLLNVRGNDVAHTPLVLSFVVLHADATVDWYVDPAKLGPDMGGHLGNAVRVNPPDALGAGLDRLAGKRVRACPDTAASWVFERLAAAGADIRRGPDPVTLPKAIKNEVELAGTRAAHRRDGAALARFLAWLGPAAAAGDLFE
;
A
#
# COMPACT_ATOMS: atom_id res chain seq x y z
N MET A 1 -26.14 -9.33 5.01
CA MET A 1 -25.02 -8.42 4.70
C MET A 1 -25.62 -7.13 4.14
N ALA A 2 -25.11 -5.96 4.53
CA ALA A 2 -25.60 -4.67 4.00
C ALA A 2 -25.45 -4.63 2.46
N THR A 3 -26.45 -4.11 1.76
CA THR A 3 -26.41 -3.95 0.29
C THR A 3 -25.46 -2.82 -0.12
N ALA A 4 -25.07 -2.73 -1.40
CA ALA A 4 -24.24 -1.63 -1.89
C ALA A 4 -24.92 -0.26 -1.66
N THR A 5 -26.26 -0.20 -1.80
CA THR A 5 -27.07 0.99 -1.49
C THR A 5 -26.94 1.39 -0.02
N ASP A 6 -27.07 0.43 0.91
CA ASP A 6 -26.97 0.69 2.34
C ASP A 6 -25.57 1.19 2.74
N ARG A 7 -24.52 0.62 2.14
CA ARG A 7 -23.12 1.01 2.38
C ARG A 7 -22.86 2.44 1.92
N LEU A 8 -23.31 2.81 0.72
CA LEU A 8 -23.17 4.17 0.20
C LEU A 8 -23.94 5.19 1.04
N ALA A 9 -25.17 4.85 1.46
CA ALA A 9 -25.98 5.71 2.33
C ALA A 9 -25.32 5.90 3.71
N SER A 10 -24.82 4.81 4.30
CA SER A 10 -24.12 4.85 5.60
C SER A 10 -22.87 5.71 5.52
N LEU A 11 -22.06 5.56 4.47
CA LEU A 11 -20.88 6.39 4.24
C LEU A 11 -21.26 7.87 4.16
N ARG A 12 -22.26 8.25 3.36
CA ARG A 12 -22.74 9.65 3.28
C ARG A 12 -23.14 10.22 4.64
N GLY A 13 -23.81 9.42 5.48
CA GLY A 13 -24.11 9.79 6.86
C GLY A 13 -22.84 10.04 7.68
N SER A 14 -21.84 9.17 7.56
CA SER A 14 -20.54 9.34 8.23
C SER A 14 -19.78 10.57 7.73
N LEU A 15 -19.88 10.92 6.44
CA LEU A 15 -19.25 12.13 5.88
C LEU A 15 -19.87 13.40 6.45
N ALA A 16 -21.20 13.44 6.53
CA ALA A 16 -21.93 14.56 7.14
C ALA A 16 -21.54 14.74 8.61
N ALA A 17 -21.41 13.64 9.37
CA ALA A 17 -20.96 13.68 10.76
C ALA A 17 -19.50 14.17 10.91
N ALA A 18 -18.65 13.89 9.93
CA ALA A 18 -17.26 14.36 9.88
C ALA A 18 -17.11 15.79 9.33
N GLY A 19 -18.21 16.45 8.93
CA GLY A 19 -18.17 17.82 8.40
C GLY A 19 -17.47 17.95 7.05
N VAL A 20 -17.59 16.91 6.20
CA VAL A 20 -17.08 16.90 4.81
C VAL A 20 -18.21 16.58 3.82
N ASP A 21 -18.11 17.15 2.63
CA ASP A 21 -19.11 17.03 1.55
C ASP A 21 -18.84 15.85 0.61
N GLY A 22 -17.65 15.27 0.71
CA GLY A 22 -17.25 14.12 -0.07
C GLY A 22 -16.02 13.41 0.50
N PHE A 23 -15.68 12.27 -0.09
CA PHE A 23 -14.54 11.46 0.32
C PHE A 23 -13.96 10.67 -0.85
N VAL A 24 -12.62 10.55 -0.88
CA VAL A 24 -11.88 9.76 -1.86
C VAL A 24 -11.50 8.41 -1.25
N VAL A 25 -11.81 7.32 -1.95
CA VAL A 25 -11.54 5.94 -1.55
C VAL A 25 -10.64 5.28 -2.61
N PRO A 26 -9.31 5.29 -2.46
CA PRO A 26 -8.42 4.58 -3.38
C PRO A 26 -8.47 3.05 -3.18
N HIS A 27 -8.12 2.28 -4.20
CA HIS A 27 -7.75 0.87 -4.06
C HIS A 27 -6.30 0.76 -3.57
N THR A 28 -6.08 1.02 -2.29
CA THR A 28 -4.76 0.87 -1.67
C THR A 28 -4.84 0.71 -0.15
N ASP A 29 -3.72 0.37 0.48
CA ASP A 29 -3.55 0.34 1.92
C ASP A 29 -2.47 1.35 2.37
N GLU A 30 -2.10 1.31 3.65
CA GLU A 30 -1.14 2.23 4.26
C GLU A 30 0.30 2.05 3.74
N HIS A 31 0.53 0.99 2.96
CA HIS A 31 1.80 0.59 2.38
C HIS A 31 1.84 0.79 0.86
N GLN A 32 0.76 1.30 0.27
CA GLN A 32 0.63 1.52 -1.17
C GLN A 32 0.73 0.21 -1.99
N ASN A 33 0.22 -0.90 -1.45
CA ASN A 33 0.24 -2.21 -2.12
C ASN A 33 -0.72 -2.28 -3.33
N GLU A 34 -0.41 -3.17 -4.28
CA GLU A 34 -1.31 -3.54 -5.39
C GLU A 34 -2.37 -4.55 -4.96
N TYR A 35 -1.97 -5.62 -4.27
CA TYR A 35 -2.88 -6.58 -3.63
C TYR A 35 -3.05 -6.21 -2.16
N LEU A 36 -4.29 -6.24 -1.67
CA LEU A 36 -4.61 -5.75 -0.34
C LEU A 36 -4.93 -6.90 0.61
N PRO A 37 -4.60 -6.77 1.91
CA PRO A 37 -5.21 -7.63 2.91
C PRO A 37 -6.72 -7.33 2.99
N ALA A 38 -7.53 -8.33 3.35
CA ALA A 38 -8.99 -8.21 3.37
C ALA A 38 -9.52 -7.00 4.19
N ARG A 39 -8.80 -6.57 5.24
CA ARG A 39 -9.16 -5.37 6.03
C ARG A 39 -9.13 -4.06 5.23
N ALA A 40 -8.27 -4.00 4.21
CA ALA A 40 -8.00 -2.79 3.43
C ALA A 40 -8.81 -2.73 2.12
N GLU A 41 -9.62 -3.76 1.84
CA GLU A 41 -10.52 -3.87 0.67
C GLU A 41 -11.73 -2.91 0.75
N ARG A 42 -11.49 -1.65 1.09
CA ARG A 42 -12.49 -0.60 1.31
C ARG A 42 -13.25 -0.28 0.02
N LEU A 43 -12.57 -0.25 -1.11
CA LEU A 43 -13.20 0.00 -2.42
C LEU A 43 -14.15 -1.14 -2.78
N ALA A 44 -13.68 -2.38 -2.67
CA ALA A 44 -14.49 -3.56 -2.96
C ALA A 44 -15.67 -3.68 -2.00
N TRP A 45 -15.46 -3.43 -0.71
CA TRP A 45 -16.54 -3.39 0.26
C TRP A 45 -17.57 -2.31 -0.08
N LEU A 46 -17.14 -1.09 -0.41
CA LEU A 46 -18.05 0.03 -0.66
C LEU A 46 -18.85 -0.13 -1.97
N THR A 47 -18.18 -0.56 -3.04
CA THR A 47 -18.71 -0.50 -4.41
C THR A 47 -19.13 -1.85 -4.96
N GLY A 48 -18.56 -2.95 -4.46
CA GLY A 48 -18.64 -4.28 -5.07
C GLY A 48 -17.57 -4.55 -6.14
N PHE A 49 -16.81 -3.55 -6.57
CA PHE A 49 -15.77 -3.70 -7.59
C PHE A 49 -14.53 -4.42 -7.03
N THR A 50 -14.11 -5.52 -7.68
CA THR A 50 -13.03 -6.40 -7.21
C THR A 50 -11.77 -6.38 -8.11
N GLY A 51 -11.67 -5.44 -9.03
CA GLY A 51 -10.46 -5.25 -9.83
C GLY A 51 -9.31 -4.64 -9.00
N SER A 52 -8.07 -5.04 -9.28
CA SER A 52 -6.90 -4.62 -8.49
C SER A 52 -6.43 -3.18 -8.71
N ALA A 53 -7.08 -2.43 -9.62
CA ALA A 53 -6.80 -1.03 -9.84
C ALA A 53 -8.09 -0.23 -10.01
N GLY A 54 -8.33 0.65 -9.03
CA GLY A 54 -9.46 1.55 -9.07
C GLY A 54 -9.46 2.55 -7.93
N ALA A 55 -10.50 3.36 -7.91
CA ALA A 55 -10.80 4.25 -6.80
C ALA A 55 -12.29 4.60 -6.85
N ALA A 56 -12.78 5.25 -5.80
CA ALA A 56 -14.10 5.84 -5.78
C ALA A 56 -14.03 7.26 -5.20
N VAL A 57 -14.97 8.10 -5.64
CA VAL A 57 -15.24 9.41 -5.04
C VAL A 57 -16.71 9.44 -4.69
N VAL A 58 -17.02 9.70 -3.42
CA VAL A 58 -18.40 9.82 -2.95
C VAL A 58 -18.64 11.27 -2.55
N LEU A 59 -19.68 11.88 -3.12
CA LEU A 59 -20.24 13.16 -2.71
C LEU A 59 -21.65 12.94 -2.13
N ALA A 60 -22.24 14.00 -1.57
CA ALA A 60 -23.60 13.95 -1.02
C ALA A 60 -24.65 13.45 -2.04
N ALA A 61 -24.58 13.89 -3.30
CA ALA A 61 -25.57 13.56 -4.34
C ALA A 61 -25.04 12.68 -5.48
N ARG A 62 -23.71 12.65 -5.69
CA ARG A 62 -23.05 11.93 -6.79
C ARG A 62 -22.03 10.96 -6.23
N ALA A 63 -21.74 9.89 -6.95
CA ALA A 63 -20.65 8.99 -6.61
C ALA A 63 -20.09 8.43 -7.92
N ALA A 64 -18.77 8.27 -7.99
CA ALA A 64 -18.09 7.71 -9.14
C ALA A 64 -17.13 6.60 -8.71
N VAL A 65 -17.09 5.53 -9.50
CA VAL A 65 -16.09 4.46 -9.42
C VAL A 65 -15.19 4.54 -10.65
N PHE A 66 -13.90 4.40 -10.44
CA PHE A 66 -12.87 4.53 -11.45
C PHE A 66 -12.16 3.20 -11.60
N ALA A 67 -11.99 2.76 -12.85
CA ALA A 67 -11.26 1.55 -13.19
C ALA A 67 -10.33 1.83 -14.38
N ASP A 68 -9.22 1.10 -14.48
CA ASP A 68 -8.35 1.19 -15.66
C ASP A 68 -8.84 0.30 -16.83
N GLY A 69 -8.11 0.33 -17.94
CA GLY A 69 -8.46 -0.38 -19.18
C GLY A 69 -8.65 -1.89 -19.03
N ARG A 70 -8.02 -2.53 -18.03
CA ARG A 70 -8.13 -3.98 -17.77
C ARG A 70 -9.53 -4.36 -17.25
N TYR A 71 -10.21 -3.41 -16.61
CA TYR A 71 -11.39 -3.68 -15.77
C TYR A 71 -12.69 -3.05 -16.29
N THR A 72 -12.70 -2.48 -17.49
CA THR A 72 -13.85 -1.76 -18.06
C THR A 72 -15.12 -2.60 -18.17
N LEU A 73 -15.01 -3.90 -18.47
CA LEU A 73 -16.14 -4.83 -18.50
C LEU A 73 -16.51 -5.33 -17.09
N GLN A 74 -15.52 -5.59 -16.25
CA GLN A 74 -15.72 -6.09 -14.89
C GLN A 74 -16.49 -5.09 -14.03
N VAL A 75 -16.06 -3.82 -14.02
CA VAL A 75 -16.71 -2.77 -13.22
C VAL A 75 -18.18 -2.59 -13.59
N ARG A 76 -18.55 -2.77 -14.87
CA ARG A 76 -19.95 -2.68 -15.34
C ARG A 76 -20.81 -3.88 -14.94
N ARG A 77 -20.18 -5.03 -14.66
CA ARG A 77 -20.87 -6.24 -14.19
C ARG A 77 -21.05 -6.24 -12.69
N GLU A 78 -20.10 -5.66 -11.96
CA GLU A 78 -20.03 -5.72 -10.50
C GLU A 78 -20.67 -4.52 -9.79
N VAL A 79 -20.66 -3.35 -10.43
CA VAL A 79 -21.14 -2.10 -9.83
C VAL A 79 -22.48 -1.68 -10.42
N ASP A 80 -23.40 -1.30 -9.54
CA ASP A 80 -24.72 -0.78 -9.92
C ASP A 80 -24.62 0.64 -10.52
N PRO A 81 -24.92 0.83 -11.83
CA PRO A 81 -24.84 2.14 -12.47
C PRO A 81 -25.92 3.12 -12.00
N ALA A 82 -26.94 2.68 -11.26
CA ALA A 82 -27.89 3.57 -10.61
C ALA A 82 -27.30 4.29 -9.39
N LEU A 83 -26.25 3.72 -8.78
CA LEU A 83 -25.57 4.27 -7.61
C LEU A 83 -24.25 4.98 -7.98
N TRP A 84 -23.56 4.50 -9.01
CA TRP A 84 -22.20 4.92 -9.37
C TRP A 84 -22.08 5.33 -10.83
N GLU A 85 -21.49 6.50 -11.05
CA GLU A 85 -20.91 6.86 -12.35
C GLU A 85 -19.66 6.01 -12.59
N ILE A 86 -19.57 5.32 -13.73
CA ILE A 86 -18.42 4.48 -14.07
C ILE A 86 -17.47 5.31 -14.96
N CYS A 87 -16.29 5.61 -14.44
CA CYS A 87 -15.28 6.44 -15.07
C CYS A 87 -13.99 5.65 -15.34
N HIS A 88 -13.20 6.11 -16.32
CA HIS A 88 -11.91 5.51 -16.64
C HIS A 88 -10.79 6.22 -15.88
N LEU A 89 -9.93 5.48 -15.17
CA LEU A 89 -8.91 6.04 -14.27
C LEU A 89 -7.89 6.95 -14.97
N VAL A 90 -7.53 6.64 -16.22
CA VAL A 90 -6.58 7.41 -17.05
C VAL A 90 -7.26 8.49 -17.90
N GLU A 91 -8.28 8.13 -18.69
CA GLU A 91 -8.96 9.06 -19.60
C GLU A 91 -9.89 10.06 -18.90
N GLN A 92 -10.42 9.70 -17.72
CA GLN A 92 -11.32 10.52 -16.91
C GLN A 92 -10.83 10.50 -15.45
N PRO A 93 -9.63 11.04 -15.17
CA PRO A 93 -8.99 10.88 -13.88
C PRO A 93 -9.79 11.57 -12.77
N LEU A 94 -9.62 11.09 -11.53
CA LEU A 94 -10.36 11.55 -10.36
C LEU A 94 -10.31 13.08 -10.18
N ALA A 95 -9.15 13.68 -10.43
CA ALA A 95 -8.95 15.12 -10.32
C ALA A 95 -9.85 15.91 -11.29
N ASP A 96 -10.01 15.42 -12.52
CA ASP A 96 -10.83 16.08 -13.54
C ASP A 96 -12.32 15.84 -13.26
N TRP A 97 -12.69 14.65 -12.79
CA TRP A 97 -14.05 14.41 -12.31
C TRP A 97 -14.40 15.32 -11.13
N LEU A 98 -13.51 15.44 -10.13
CA LEU A 98 -13.69 16.37 -9.01
C LEU A 98 -13.81 17.83 -9.45
N ALA A 99 -13.03 18.25 -10.44
CA ALA A 99 -13.07 19.62 -10.98
C ALA A 99 -14.45 19.99 -11.59
N THR A 100 -15.25 18.99 -11.99
CA THR A 100 -16.58 19.20 -12.58
C THR A 100 -17.73 18.81 -11.64
N ALA A 101 -17.48 17.88 -10.71
CA ALA A 101 -18.51 17.35 -9.82
C ALA A 101 -18.59 18.08 -8.48
N ALA A 102 -17.47 18.57 -7.96
CA ALA A 102 -17.45 19.37 -6.74
C ALA A 102 -18.00 20.78 -6.98
N LYS A 103 -18.46 21.42 -5.91
CA LYS A 103 -18.98 22.78 -5.93
C LYS A 103 -18.09 23.71 -5.10
N PRO A 104 -18.10 25.03 -5.37
CA PRO A 104 -17.38 26.00 -4.56
C PRO A 104 -17.71 25.88 -3.08
N GLY A 105 -16.69 25.88 -2.22
CA GLY A 105 -16.80 25.76 -0.77
C GLY A 105 -16.88 24.33 -0.24
N MET A 106 -17.00 23.31 -1.09
CA MET A 106 -17.04 21.92 -0.64
C MET A 106 -15.71 21.50 0.01
N ARG A 107 -15.82 20.65 1.03
CA ARG A 107 -14.70 20.01 1.73
C ARG A 107 -14.66 18.53 1.35
N ILE A 108 -13.68 18.13 0.57
CA ILE A 108 -13.49 16.74 0.14
C ILE A 108 -12.50 16.08 1.10
N GLY A 109 -12.96 15.08 1.83
CA GLY A 109 -12.15 14.32 2.78
C GLY A 109 -11.23 13.31 2.07
N TYR A 110 -10.10 12.99 2.71
CA TYR A 110 -9.26 11.86 2.38
C TYR A 110 -8.62 11.28 3.65
N ASP A 111 -8.21 10.01 3.59
CA ASP A 111 -7.40 9.38 4.62
C ASP A 111 -5.91 9.59 4.32
N PRO A 112 -5.14 10.32 5.16
CA PRO A 112 -3.74 10.62 4.89
C PRO A 112 -2.84 9.38 4.86
N TRP A 113 -3.30 8.22 5.34
CA TRP A 113 -2.59 6.94 5.20
C TRP A 113 -2.69 6.32 3.82
N LEU A 114 -3.73 6.64 3.05
CA LEU A 114 -4.05 5.98 1.78
C LEU A 114 -3.65 6.81 0.56
N HIS A 115 -3.01 7.96 0.77
CA HIS A 115 -2.58 8.83 -0.31
C HIS A 115 -1.14 9.28 -0.11
N THR A 116 -0.37 9.24 -1.17
CA THR A 116 0.99 9.79 -1.23
C THR A 116 0.95 11.30 -1.48
N PRO A 117 1.96 12.10 -1.05
CA PRO A 117 2.01 13.53 -1.36
C PRO A 117 1.86 13.85 -2.85
N SER A 118 2.56 13.14 -3.74
CA SER A 118 2.46 13.36 -5.19
C SER A 118 1.03 13.11 -5.72
N GLY A 119 0.37 12.09 -5.19
CA GLY A 119 -1.04 11.79 -5.48
C GLY A 119 -2.01 12.87 -4.99
N LEU A 120 -1.79 13.40 -3.79
CA LEU A 120 -2.62 14.46 -3.21
C LEU A 120 -2.47 15.78 -3.96
N GLU A 121 -1.28 16.15 -4.42
CA GLU A 121 -1.05 17.37 -5.20
C GLU A 121 -1.98 17.41 -6.43
N ARG A 122 -2.18 16.28 -7.11
CA ARG A 122 -3.12 16.15 -8.25
C ARG A 122 -4.59 16.29 -7.84
N LEU A 123 -5.00 15.66 -6.75
CA LEU A 123 -6.38 15.73 -6.26
C LEU A 123 -6.73 17.13 -5.73
N ALA A 124 -5.79 17.77 -5.03
CA ALA A 124 -5.92 19.12 -4.52
C ALA A 124 -6.09 20.13 -5.68
N GLU A 125 -5.35 19.95 -6.77
CA GLU A 125 -5.52 20.76 -7.98
C GLU A 125 -6.92 20.62 -8.59
N GLY A 126 -7.45 19.40 -8.68
CA GLY A 126 -8.82 19.14 -9.12
C GLY A 126 -9.86 19.85 -8.25
N CYS A 127 -9.72 19.75 -6.92
CA CYS A 127 -10.60 20.44 -5.98
C CYS A 127 -10.51 21.97 -6.13
N ARG A 128 -9.30 22.51 -6.26
CA ARG A 128 -9.06 23.96 -6.40
C ARG A 128 -9.73 24.53 -7.65
N LYS A 129 -9.71 23.82 -8.77
CA LYS A 129 -10.42 24.21 -10.01
C LYS A 129 -11.94 24.32 -9.82
N ALA A 130 -12.52 23.47 -8.97
CA ALA A 130 -13.94 23.54 -8.60
C ALA A 130 -14.25 24.56 -7.50
N GLY A 131 -13.25 25.26 -6.94
CA GLY A 131 -13.40 26.10 -5.75
C GLY A 131 -13.64 25.30 -4.46
N ALA A 132 -13.31 24.01 -4.44
CA ALA A 132 -13.39 23.12 -3.29
C ALA A 132 -12.02 22.98 -2.61
N SER A 133 -12.00 22.32 -1.45
CA SER A 133 -10.80 22.07 -0.65
C SER A 133 -10.65 20.58 -0.34
N LEU A 134 -9.40 20.13 -0.21
CA LEU A 134 -9.07 18.76 0.19
C LEU A 134 -8.69 18.77 1.68
N VAL A 135 -9.26 17.87 2.48
CA VAL A 135 -9.16 17.88 3.95
C VAL A 135 -8.78 16.49 4.46
N ALA A 136 -7.68 16.41 5.22
CA ALA A 136 -7.27 15.16 5.86
C ALA A 136 -8.24 14.80 7.00
N LEU A 137 -8.64 13.53 7.07
CA LEU A 137 -9.45 12.99 8.16
C LEU A 137 -8.60 12.06 9.02
N ALA A 138 -8.68 12.23 10.34
CA ALA A 138 -7.93 11.40 11.29
C ALA A 138 -8.44 9.95 11.37
N THR A 139 -9.68 9.71 10.95
CA THR A 139 -10.30 8.38 10.93
C THR A 139 -10.96 8.16 9.57
N ASN A 140 -10.77 6.98 9.00
CA ASN A 140 -11.37 6.62 7.73
C ASN A 140 -12.90 6.45 7.88
N PRO A 141 -13.73 7.25 7.18
CA PRO A 141 -15.18 7.14 7.28
C PRO A 141 -15.74 5.79 6.81
N VAL A 142 -15.03 5.07 5.93
CA VAL A 142 -15.43 3.72 5.49
C VAL A 142 -15.30 2.73 6.64
N ASP A 143 -14.22 2.80 7.41
CA ASP A 143 -13.98 1.90 8.55
C ASP A 143 -15.03 2.08 9.65
N ILE A 144 -15.51 3.31 9.86
CA ILE A 144 -16.57 3.62 10.83
C ILE A 144 -17.87 2.87 10.50
N VAL A 145 -18.20 2.74 9.21
CA VAL A 145 -19.46 2.12 8.76
C VAL A 145 -19.30 0.66 8.32
N TRP A 146 -18.07 0.15 8.25
CA TRP A 146 -17.78 -1.23 7.88
C TRP A 146 -17.96 -2.18 9.05
N ALA A 147 -19.22 -2.49 9.35
CA ALA A 147 -19.56 -3.53 10.32
C ALA A 147 -18.94 -4.88 9.90
N GLY A 148 -18.17 -5.49 10.82
CA GLY A 148 -17.48 -6.75 10.56
C GLY A 148 -16.24 -6.63 9.67
N GLN A 149 -15.59 -5.46 9.65
CA GLN A 149 -14.29 -5.31 8.99
C GLN A 149 -13.30 -6.38 9.48
N PRO A 150 -12.62 -7.09 8.55
CA PRO A 150 -11.60 -8.07 8.93
C PRO A 150 -10.47 -7.45 9.77
N THR A 151 -9.87 -8.24 10.64
CA THR A 151 -8.70 -7.81 11.41
C THR A 151 -7.47 -7.68 10.54
N ALA A 152 -6.46 -6.94 11.02
CA ALA A 152 -5.16 -6.91 10.37
C ALA A 152 -4.52 -8.30 10.31
N PRO A 153 -3.84 -8.64 9.19
CA PRO A 153 -3.14 -9.91 9.10
C PRO A 153 -1.97 -9.91 10.09
N VAL A 154 -1.88 -11.00 10.85
CA VAL A 154 -0.82 -11.27 11.83
C VAL A 154 -0.10 -12.56 11.45
N THR A 155 0.16 -12.75 10.16
CA THR A 155 0.81 -13.98 9.70
C THR A 155 2.25 -14.04 10.19
N PRO A 156 2.77 -15.22 10.60
CA PRO A 156 4.14 -15.31 11.12
C PRO A 156 5.18 -14.87 10.10
N ALA A 157 6.03 -13.92 10.49
CA ALA A 157 7.21 -13.55 9.74
C ALA A 157 8.29 -14.63 9.90
N LYS A 158 8.99 -14.93 8.80
CA LYS A 158 10.03 -15.95 8.74
C LYS A 158 11.34 -15.36 8.24
N PRO A 159 12.48 -15.74 8.85
CA PRO A 159 13.80 -15.50 8.28
C PRO A 159 13.90 -15.98 6.84
N HIS A 160 14.53 -15.18 5.97
CA HIS A 160 14.88 -15.56 4.62
C HIS A 160 16.36 -15.95 4.58
N ASP A 161 16.61 -17.24 4.34
CA ASP A 161 17.95 -17.83 4.39
C ASP A 161 18.94 -17.14 3.43
N LEU A 162 20.18 -17.00 3.88
CA LEU A 162 21.29 -16.49 3.08
C LEU A 162 21.53 -17.32 1.82
N ALA A 163 21.23 -18.62 1.86
CA ALA A 163 21.30 -19.51 0.69
C ALA A 163 20.37 -19.06 -0.46
N TYR A 164 19.34 -18.27 -0.17
CA TYR A 164 18.46 -17.66 -1.17
C TYR A 164 18.73 -16.17 -1.37
N ALA A 165 19.08 -15.45 -0.30
CA ALA A 165 19.28 -14.00 -0.35
C ALA A 165 20.62 -13.60 -0.97
N GLY A 166 21.66 -14.44 -0.85
CA GLY A 166 23.03 -14.17 -1.31
C GLY A 166 23.80 -13.07 -0.56
N ARG A 167 23.11 -12.28 0.25
CA ARG A 167 23.67 -11.18 1.03
C ARG A 167 22.93 -11.03 2.35
N ALA A 168 23.66 -10.84 3.45
CA ALA A 168 23.07 -10.68 4.76
C ALA A 168 22.32 -9.34 4.88
N GLY A 169 21.28 -9.31 5.72
CA GLY A 169 20.52 -8.07 5.97
C GLY A 169 21.38 -6.97 6.57
N ALA A 170 22.34 -7.33 7.44
CA ALA A 170 23.31 -6.39 8.00
C ALA A 170 24.15 -5.68 6.91
N ASP A 171 24.66 -6.43 5.94
CA ASP A 171 25.45 -5.87 4.84
C ASP A 171 24.62 -4.94 3.95
N LYS A 172 23.36 -5.29 3.70
CA LYS A 172 22.41 -4.46 2.94
C LYS A 172 22.17 -3.14 3.64
N ARG A 173 21.88 -3.18 4.95
CA ARG A 173 21.70 -1.99 5.78
C ARG A 173 22.96 -1.12 5.80
N ALA A 174 24.14 -1.70 5.97
CA ALA A 174 25.40 -0.97 6.03
C ALA A 174 25.70 -0.19 4.73
N ASP A 175 25.52 -0.82 3.56
CA ASP A 175 25.70 -0.16 2.26
C ASP A 175 24.70 0.96 2.03
N ILE A 176 23.42 0.73 2.33
CA ILE A 176 22.40 1.77 2.16
C ILE A 176 22.64 2.93 3.15
N ALA A 177 22.95 2.63 4.41
CA ALA A 177 23.28 3.63 5.41
C ALA A 177 24.52 4.46 5.03
N GLY A 178 25.55 3.83 4.45
CA GLY A 178 26.71 4.54 3.90
C GLY A 178 26.35 5.53 2.80
N ARG A 179 25.39 5.18 1.92
CA ARG A 179 24.86 6.11 0.90
C ARG A 179 24.07 7.25 1.51
N LEU A 180 23.24 6.98 2.53
CA LEU A 180 22.52 8.03 3.26
C LEU A 180 23.50 9.02 3.90
N ALA A 181 24.55 8.51 4.57
CA ALA A 181 25.58 9.34 5.17
C ALA A 181 26.34 10.18 4.13
N ALA A 182 26.68 9.61 2.97
CA ALA A 182 27.32 10.32 1.86
C ALA A 182 26.45 11.46 1.30
N ASP A 183 25.13 11.29 1.29
CA ASP A 183 24.15 12.32 0.92
C ASP A 183 23.89 13.35 2.06
N GLY A 184 24.54 13.16 3.22
CA GLY A 184 24.37 13.99 4.42
C GLY A 184 22.99 13.82 5.07
N LEU A 185 22.39 12.63 4.97
CA LEU A 185 21.12 12.26 5.56
C LEU A 185 21.34 11.48 6.85
N ASP A 186 20.47 11.69 7.84
CA ASP A 186 20.52 10.99 9.13
C ASP A 186 19.72 9.68 9.11
N ALA A 187 18.63 9.63 8.34
CA ALA A 187 17.74 8.48 8.27
C ALA A 187 16.93 8.42 6.97
N ALA A 188 16.32 7.28 6.71
CA ALA A 188 15.33 7.07 5.66
C ALA A 188 14.10 6.32 6.20
N ILE A 189 12.91 6.75 5.78
CA ILE A 189 11.67 6.00 6.01
C ILE A 189 11.42 5.06 4.84
N VAL A 190 11.27 3.78 5.14
CA VAL A 190 10.94 2.73 4.16
C VAL A 190 9.55 2.21 4.50
N THR A 191 8.59 2.42 3.58
CA THR A 191 7.18 2.06 3.75
C THR A 191 6.75 0.87 2.89
N GLN A 192 7.51 0.59 1.82
CA GLN A 192 7.23 -0.48 0.88
C GLN A 192 7.57 -1.85 1.50
N PRO A 193 6.61 -2.79 1.65
CA PRO A 193 6.84 -4.03 2.38
C PRO A 193 7.85 -4.96 1.70
N ASP A 194 7.98 -4.91 0.38
CA ASP A 194 8.96 -5.70 -0.38
C ASP A 194 10.39 -5.17 -0.19
N SER A 195 10.56 -3.85 -0.08
CA SER A 195 11.82 -3.22 0.33
C SER A 195 12.20 -3.63 1.76
N ILE A 196 11.26 -3.57 2.71
CA ILE A 196 11.50 -3.99 4.09
C ILE A 196 11.87 -5.48 4.17
N ALA A 197 11.12 -6.33 3.48
CA ALA A 197 11.37 -7.77 3.40
C ALA A 197 12.77 -8.09 2.86
N TRP A 198 13.23 -7.37 1.83
CA TRP A 198 14.57 -7.55 1.27
C TRP A 198 15.67 -6.99 2.17
N LEU A 199 15.46 -5.82 2.78
CA LEU A 199 16.43 -5.15 3.65
C LEU A 199 16.73 -5.97 4.91
N LEU A 200 15.68 -6.57 5.50
CA LEU A 200 15.78 -7.35 6.73
C LEU A 200 15.92 -8.87 6.49
N ASN A 201 15.89 -9.31 5.23
CA ASN A 201 15.82 -10.74 4.88
C ASN A 201 14.68 -11.46 5.63
N VAL A 202 13.46 -10.93 5.57
CA VAL A 202 12.27 -11.56 6.16
C VAL A 202 11.21 -11.79 5.10
N ARG A 203 10.33 -12.76 5.30
CA ARG A 203 9.16 -13.03 4.45
C ARG A 203 7.93 -13.29 5.32
N GLY A 204 6.76 -12.99 4.79
CA GLY A 204 5.47 -13.20 5.47
C GLY A 204 4.40 -13.66 4.50
N ASN A 205 3.15 -13.67 4.93
CA ASN A 205 2.01 -14.00 4.09
C ASN A 205 0.82 -13.07 4.39
N ASP A 206 1.11 -11.81 4.72
CA ASP A 206 0.07 -10.84 5.07
C ASP A 206 -0.76 -10.39 3.86
N VAL A 207 -0.18 -10.53 2.65
CA VAL A 207 -0.79 -10.19 1.36
C VAL A 207 -0.82 -11.43 0.49
N ALA A 208 -1.93 -11.64 -0.23
CA ALA A 208 -2.04 -12.77 -1.14
C ALA A 208 -0.99 -12.68 -2.26
N HIS A 209 -0.49 -13.85 -2.70
CA HIS A 209 0.45 -14.01 -3.81
C HIS A 209 1.85 -13.38 -3.66
N THR A 210 2.07 -12.51 -2.67
CA THR A 210 3.36 -11.84 -2.44
C THR A 210 3.81 -12.04 -0.99
N PRO A 211 5.01 -12.60 -0.73
CA PRO A 211 5.42 -13.03 0.61
C PRO A 211 5.89 -11.87 1.51
N LEU A 212 4.99 -10.93 1.80
CA LEU A 212 5.25 -9.67 2.48
C LEU A 212 4.92 -9.72 3.97
N VAL A 213 5.66 -8.92 4.75
CA VAL A 213 5.35 -8.60 6.14
C VAL A 213 4.96 -7.12 6.20
N LEU A 214 3.66 -6.85 6.38
CA LEU A 214 3.18 -5.47 6.47
C LEU A 214 3.74 -4.81 7.73
N SER A 215 4.56 -3.78 7.52
CA SER A 215 5.38 -3.10 8.52
C SER A 215 5.98 -1.81 7.99
N PHE A 216 6.65 -1.03 8.85
CA PHE A 216 7.39 0.18 8.48
C PHE A 216 8.82 0.13 9.04
N VAL A 217 9.77 0.80 8.39
CA VAL A 217 11.16 0.88 8.86
C VAL A 217 11.66 2.31 8.86
N VAL A 218 12.35 2.69 9.94
CA VAL A 218 13.30 3.80 9.95
C VAL A 218 14.70 3.20 9.88
N LEU A 219 15.42 3.44 8.78
CA LEU A 219 16.82 3.07 8.62
C LEU A 219 17.69 4.29 8.94
N HIS A 220 18.57 4.16 9.93
CA HIS A 220 19.50 5.22 10.34
C HIS A 220 20.81 5.15 9.56
N ALA A 221 21.50 6.27 9.43
CA ALA A 221 22.79 6.39 8.75
C ALA A 221 23.92 5.59 9.44
N ASP A 222 23.72 5.13 10.67
CA ASP A 222 24.62 4.22 11.39
C ASP A 222 24.30 2.72 11.15
N ALA A 223 23.43 2.42 10.19
CA ALA A 223 22.93 1.09 9.83
C ALA A 223 22.04 0.40 10.88
N THR A 224 21.69 1.07 11.98
CA THR A 224 20.65 0.59 12.89
C THR A 224 19.25 0.81 12.28
N VAL A 225 18.29 -0.01 12.70
CA VAL A 225 16.90 0.05 12.22
C VAL A 225 15.95 0.07 13.39
N ASP A 226 14.92 0.92 13.30
CA ASP A 226 13.67 0.75 14.03
C ASP A 226 12.63 0.12 13.09
N TRP A 227 12.25 -1.13 13.38
CA TRP A 227 11.25 -1.87 12.63
C TRP A 227 9.91 -1.84 13.38
N TYR A 228 8.87 -1.29 12.75
CA TYR A 228 7.53 -1.16 13.30
C TYR A 228 6.65 -2.24 12.71
N VAL A 229 6.41 -3.30 13.48
CA VAL A 229 5.72 -4.52 13.06
C VAL A 229 4.93 -5.09 14.23
N ASP A 230 3.80 -5.74 13.94
CA ASP A 230 3.02 -6.39 14.98
C ASP A 230 3.84 -7.49 15.67
N PRO A 231 4.03 -7.44 17.00
CA PRO A 231 4.84 -8.41 17.73
C PRO A 231 4.30 -9.83 17.63
N ALA A 232 2.99 -10.03 17.38
CA ALA A 232 2.40 -11.35 17.17
C ALA A 232 2.94 -12.05 15.92
N LYS A 233 3.57 -11.31 14.98
CA LYS A 233 4.21 -11.88 13.79
C LYS A 233 5.59 -12.48 14.08
N LEU A 234 6.20 -12.19 15.23
CA LEU A 234 7.58 -12.54 15.51
C LEU A 234 7.67 -13.92 16.16
N GLY A 235 8.20 -14.89 15.40
CA GLY A 235 8.56 -16.20 15.92
C GLY A 235 9.84 -16.21 16.77
N PRO A 236 10.12 -17.31 17.48
CA PRO A 236 11.28 -17.43 18.38
C PRO A 236 12.63 -17.20 17.67
N ASP A 237 12.76 -17.60 16.41
CA ASP A 237 14.01 -17.51 15.65
C ASP A 237 14.32 -16.09 15.15
N MET A 238 13.35 -15.17 15.24
CA MET A 238 13.47 -13.83 14.64
C MET A 238 14.53 -12.98 15.35
N GLY A 239 14.66 -13.09 16.67
CA GLY A 239 15.64 -12.30 17.43
C GLY A 239 17.09 -12.59 17.01
N GLY A 240 17.43 -13.87 16.84
CA GLY A 240 18.76 -14.28 16.37
C GLY A 240 19.02 -13.87 14.92
N HIS A 241 18.02 -13.96 14.06
CA HIS A 241 18.12 -13.54 12.65
C HIS A 241 18.36 -12.04 12.48
N LEU A 242 17.65 -11.20 13.23
CA LEU A 242 17.74 -9.75 13.12
C LEU A 242 19.03 -9.19 13.75
N GLY A 243 19.47 -9.79 14.86
CA GLY A 243 20.58 -9.30 15.69
C GLY A 243 20.26 -7.97 16.39
N ASN A 244 21.26 -7.44 17.11
CA ASN A 244 21.07 -6.29 18.01
C ASN A 244 20.92 -4.93 17.31
N ALA A 245 21.18 -4.86 16.00
CA ALA A 245 21.10 -3.62 15.22
C ALA A 245 19.66 -3.30 14.75
N VAL A 246 18.70 -4.19 14.97
CA VAL A 246 17.29 -4.00 14.63
C VAL A 246 16.47 -3.95 15.92
N ARG A 247 15.88 -2.79 16.20
CA ARG A 247 14.96 -2.59 17.32
C ARG A 247 13.54 -2.79 16.81
N VAL A 248 12.82 -3.75 17.41
CA VAL A 248 11.44 -4.04 17.02
C VAL A 248 10.48 -3.26 17.91
N ASN A 249 9.52 -2.59 17.28
CA ASN A 249 8.53 -1.74 17.90
C ASN A 249 7.13 -2.14 17.41
N PRO A 250 6.07 -2.00 18.22
CA PRO A 250 4.71 -2.20 17.73
C PRO A 250 4.32 -1.10 16.72
N PRO A 251 3.35 -1.34 15.82
CA PRO A 251 3.00 -0.42 14.74
C PRO A 251 2.52 0.97 15.22
N ASP A 252 1.80 1.02 16.34
CA ASP A 252 1.31 2.25 16.97
C ASP A 252 2.42 3.18 17.48
N ALA A 253 3.62 2.63 17.74
CA ALA A 253 4.79 3.41 18.14
C ALA A 253 5.44 4.16 16.97
N LEU A 254 5.02 3.97 15.72
CA LEU A 254 5.59 4.64 14.55
C LEU A 254 5.55 6.16 14.67
N GLY A 255 4.44 6.73 15.14
CA GLY A 255 4.31 8.19 15.31
C GLY A 255 5.37 8.77 16.24
N ALA A 256 5.53 8.18 17.42
CA ALA A 256 6.59 8.56 18.36
C ALA A 256 7.99 8.30 17.81
N GLY A 257 8.14 7.26 16.98
CA GLY A 257 9.35 6.97 16.22
C GLY A 257 9.76 8.09 15.28
N LEU A 258 8.80 8.60 14.51
CA LEU A 258 9.00 9.73 13.60
C LEU A 258 9.28 11.04 14.36
N ASP A 259 8.66 11.26 15.52
CA ASP A 259 8.90 12.45 16.34
C ASP A 259 10.35 12.56 16.82
N ARG A 260 11.00 11.43 17.10
CA ARG A 260 12.42 11.38 17.50
C ARG A 260 13.38 11.83 16.40
N LEU A 261 12.90 12.01 15.17
CA LEU A 261 13.67 12.53 14.04
C LEU A 261 13.62 14.07 13.95
N ALA A 262 13.09 14.77 14.96
CA ALA A 262 13.15 16.23 15.05
C ALA A 262 14.57 16.77 14.80
N GLY A 263 14.68 17.76 13.91
CA GLY A 263 15.96 18.37 13.51
C GLY A 263 16.90 17.48 12.66
N LYS A 264 16.48 16.26 12.30
CA LYS A 264 17.24 15.34 11.45
C LYS A 264 16.87 15.51 9.98
N ARG A 265 17.81 15.20 9.08
CA ARG A 265 17.62 15.18 7.63
C ARG A 265 17.13 13.79 7.21
N VAL A 266 15.85 13.67 6.84
CA VAL A 266 15.19 12.38 6.66
C VAL A 266 14.77 12.18 5.21
N ARG A 267 15.21 11.08 4.58
CA ARG A 267 14.72 10.66 3.27
C ARG A 267 13.33 10.05 3.39
N ALA A 268 12.39 10.54 2.59
CA ALA A 268 11.05 9.94 2.44
C ALA A 268 10.61 10.02 0.97
N CYS A 269 9.98 8.96 0.47
CA CYS A 269 9.56 8.85 -0.93
C CYS A 269 8.14 9.40 -1.12
N PRO A 270 7.96 10.52 -1.86
CA PRO A 270 6.65 11.16 -2.01
C PRO A 270 5.68 10.36 -2.89
N ASP A 271 6.15 9.28 -3.53
CA ASP A 271 5.37 8.40 -4.41
C ASP A 271 4.99 7.07 -3.75
N THR A 272 5.53 6.75 -2.57
CA THR A 272 5.31 5.45 -1.90
C THR A 272 5.11 5.53 -0.39
N ALA A 273 5.45 6.65 0.25
CA ALA A 273 5.11 6.89 1.64
C ALA A 273 3.84 7.72 1.72
N ALA A 274 2.92 7.30 2.59
CA ALA A 274 1.68 7.99 2.85
C ALA A 274 1.89 9.44 3.33
N SER A 275 0.96 10.33 3.02
CA SER A 275 0.96 11.74 3.41
C SER A 275 1.07 11.89 4.92
N TRP A 276 0.44 11.00 5.68
CA TRP A 276 0.53 10.97 7.14
C TRP A 276 1.98 10.96 7.64
N VAL A 277 2.88 10.21 6.99
CA VAL A 277 4.31 10.16 7.36
C VAL A 277 4.97 11.52 7.17
N PHE A 278 4.67 12.20 6.06
CA PHE A 278 5.20 13.53 5.77
C PHE A 278 4.65 14.58 6.75
N GLU A 279 3.35 14.56 7.01
CA GLU A 279 2.69 15.44 7.97
C GLU A 279 3.29 15.26 9.37
N ARG A 280 3.50 14.01 9.80
CA ARG A 280 4.09 13.72 11.11
C ARG A 280 5.54 14.19 11.23
N LEU A 281 6.37 13.90 10.22
CA LEU A 281 7.76 14.37 10.17
C LEU A 281 7.86 15.90 10.16
N ALA A 282 6.98 16.56 9.40
CA ALA A 282 6.94 18.02 9.34
C ALA A 282 6.52 18.62 10.69
N ALA A 283 5.48 18.06 11.32
CA ALA A 283 5.03 18.48 12.65
C ALA A 283 6.11 18.27 13.73
N ALA A 284 6.92 17.22 13.62
CA ALA A 284 8.06 16.97 14.49
C ALA A 284 9.26 17.92 14.24
N GLY A 285 9.26 18.67 13.12
CA GLY A 285 10.37 19.54 12.74
C GLY A 285 11.57 18.81 12.13
N ALA A 286 11.34 17.67 11.46
CA ALA A 286 12.37 17.01 10.65
C ALA A 286 12.59 17.76 9.31
N ASP A 287 13.83 17.77 8.82
CA ASP A 287 14.17 18.26 7.48
C ASP A 287 13.94 17.15 6.44
N ILE A 288 12.75 17.13 5.87
CA ILE A 288 12.33 16.09 4.93
C ILE A 288 13.01 16.28 3.57
N ARG A 289 13.87 15.33 3.20
CA ARG A 289 14.53 15.24 1.89
C ARG A 289 13.77 14.29 0.98
N ARG A 290 12.79 14.82 0.23
CA ARG A 290 12.03 14.06 -0.78
C ARG A 290 12.99 13.35 -1.75
N GLY A 291 12.78 12.05 -1.98
CA GLY A 291 13.56 11.25 -2.92
C GLY A 291 13.14 9.78 -2.88
N PRO A 292 13.58 8.95 -3.84
CA PRO A 292 13.13 7.57 -3.94
C PRO A 292 13.47 6.75 -2.69
N ASP A 293 12.72 5.66 -2.49
CA ASP A 293 13.08 4.62 -1.50
C ASP A 293 14.51 4.12 -1.80
N PRO A 294 15.45 4.26 -0.85
CA PRO A 294 16.85 3.92 -1.07
C PRO A 294 17.09 2.41 -1.26
N VAL A 295 16.10 1.56 -0.95
CA VAL A 295 16.17 0.10 -1.11
C VAL A 295 15.79 -0.34 -2.52
N THR A 296 14.96 0.43 -3.24
CA THR A 296 14.38 0.03 -4.53
C THR A 296 15.42 -0.34 -5.57
N LEU A 297 16.41 0.53 -5.80
CA LEU A 297 17.45 0.29 -6.81
C LEU A 297 18.38 -0.87 -6.44
N PRO A 298 18.98 -0.93 -5.21
CA PRO A 298 19.77 -2.09 -4.80
C PRO A 298 19.00 -3.41 -4.93
N LYS A 299 17.72 -3.43 -4.53
CA LYS A 299 16.87 -4.62 -4.65
C LYS A 299 16.58 -4.98 -6.11
N ALA A 300 16.50 -4.01 -7.02
CA ALA A 300 16.26 -4.27 -8.43
C ALA A 300 17.41 -5.05 -9.09
N ILE A 301 18.66 -4.77 -8.68
CA ILE A 301 19.88 -5.39 -9.22
C ILE A 301 20.15 -6.71 -8.46
N LYS A 302 19.78 -7.83 -9.06
CA LYS A 302 19.91 -9.16 -8.43
C LYS A 302 21.36 -9.62 -8.37
N ASN A 303 21.76 -10.20 -7.23
CA ASN A 303 23.05 -10.87 -7.11
C ASN A 303 23.02 -12.28 -7.74
N GLU A 304 24.18 -12.92 -7.88
CA GLU A 304 24.28 -14.23 -8.53
C GLU A 304 23.47 -15.33 -7.84
N VAL A 305 23.31 -15.30 -6.51
CA VAL A 305 22.49 -16.25 -5.76
C VAL A 305 21.01 -16.04 -6.06
N GLU A 306 20.53 -14.80 -6.04
CA GLU A 306 19.15 -14.44 -6.40
C GLU A 306 18.84 -14.77 -7.87
N LEU A 307 19.79 -14.54 -8.79
CA LEU A 307 19.67 -14.91 -10.20
C LEU A 307 19.62 -16.43 -10.39
N ALA A 308 20.50 -17.17 -9.71
CA ALA A 308 20.49 -18.64 -9.75
C ALA A 308 19.18 -19.21 -9.19
N GLY A 309 18.69 -18.67 -8.07
CA GLY A 309 17.39 -19.02 -7.49
C GLY A 309 16.23 -18.74 -8.44
N THR A 310 16.24 -17.57 -9.09
CA THR A 310 15.23 -17.19 -10.11
C THR A 310 15.23 -18.18 -11.28
N ARG A 311 16.40 -18.54 -11.84
CA ARG A 311 16.52 -19.54 -12.91
C ARG A 311 16.02 -20.92 -12.45
N ALA A 312 16.35 -21.33 -11.23
CA ALA A 312 15.90 -22.60 -10.68
C ALA A 312 14.37 -22.64 -10.44
N ALA A 313 13.77 -21.53 -10.02
CA ALA A 313 12.32 -21.38 -9.92
C ALA A 313 11.66 -21.52 -11.31
N HIS A 314 12.14 -20.76 -12.31
CA HIS A 314 11.60 -20.81 -13.67
C HIS A 314 11.71 -22.20 -14.33
N ARG A 315 12.79 -22.94 -14.06
CA ARG A 315 12.91 -24.33 -14.56
C ARG A 315 11.84 -25.27 -13.99
N ARG A 316 11.56 -25.14 -12.68
CA ARG A 316 10.51 -25.95 -12.03
C ARG A 316 9.13 -25.57 -12.53
N ASP A 317 8.87 -24.27 -12.63
CA ASP A 317 7.60 -23.73 -13.12
C ASP A 317 7.35 -24.12 -14.59
N GLY A 318 8.35 -23.96 -15.46
CA GLY A 318 8.27 -24.38 -16.86
C GLY A 318 8.02 -25.88 -17.03
N ALA A 319 8.60 -26.73 -16.17
CA ALA A 319 8.31 -28.16 -16.17
C ALA A 319 6.87 -28.47 -15.74
N ALA A 320 6.33 -27.74 -14.76
CA ALA A 320 4.94 -27.86 -14.33
C ALA A 320 3.97 -27.43 -15.46
N LEU A 321 4.24 -26.29 -16.11
CA LEU A 321 3.46 -25.81 -17.24
C LEU A 321 3.49 -26.78 -18.43
N ALA A 322 4.66 -27.32 -18.76
CA ALA A 322 4.79 -28.31 -19.84
C ALA A 322 3.97 -29.58 -19.57
N ARG A 323 3.98 -30.09 -18.31
CA ARG A 323 3.15 -31.23 -17.91
C ARG A 323 1.66 -30.91 -17.99
N PHE A 324 1.26 -29.73 -17.52
CA PHE A 324 -0.12 -29.27 -17.60
C PHE A 324 -0.60 -29.21 -19.06
N LEU A 325 0.18 -28.61 -19.97
CA LEU A 325 -0.19 -28.50 -21.38
C LEU A 325 -0.23 -29.87 -22.08
N ALA A 326 0.68 -30.78 -21.73
CA ALA A 326 0.66 -32.15 -22.25
C ALA A 326 -0.58 -32.95 -21.79
N TRP A 327 -1.05 -32.70 -20.56
CA TRP A 327 -2.29 -33.29 -20.02
C TRP A 327 -3.56 -32.65 -20.62
N LEU A 328 -3.56 -31.33 -20.82
CA LEU A 328 -4.73 -30.55 -21.20
C LEU A 328 -5.35 -31.02 -22.52
N GLY A 329 -4.53 -31.31 -23.54
CA GLY A 329 -5.01 -31.72 -24.86
C GLY A 329 -5.87 -33.00 -24.81
N PRO A 330 -5.33 -34.13 -24.31
CA PRO A 330 -6.09 -35.36 -24.14
C PRO A 330 -7.31 -35.21 -23.23
N ALA A 331 -7.18 -34.49 -22.11
CA ALA A 331 -8.29 -34.25 -21.20
C ALA A 331 -9.42 -33.43 -21.87
N ALA A 332 -9.08 -32.46 -22.72
CA ALA A 332 -10.04 -31.70 -23.53
C ALA A 332 -10.82 -32.59 -24.49
N ALA A 333 -10.10 -33.48 -25.19
CA ALA A 333 -10.70 -34.39 -26.15
C ALA A 333 -11.62 -35.43 -25.49
N ALA A 334 -11.34 -35.79 -24.23
CA ALA A 334 -12.17 -36.71 -23.45
C ALA A 334 -13.47 -36.08 -22.94
N GLY A 335 -13.59 -34.74 -22.96
CA GLY A 335 -14.75 -34.04 -22.41
C GLY A 335 -14.76 -33.91 -20.88
N ASP A 336 -13.66 -34.31 -20.23
CA ASP A 336 -13.54 -34.35 -18.76
C ASP A 336 -12.97 -33.05 -18.17
N LEU A 337 -12.85 -31.98 -18.96
CA LEU A 337 -12.15 -30.78 -18.49
C LEU A 337 -12.91 -30.07 -17.37
N PHE A 338 -14.21 -29.82 -17.50
CA PHE A 338 -15.10 -29.28 -16.46
C PHE A 338 -16.58 -29.49 -16.89
N GLU A 339 -17.53 -29.46 -15.94
CA GLU A 339 -18.94 -29.09 -16.21
C GLU A 339 -19.05 -27.60 -16.61
#